data_AF-A0A1I0MHK7-F1
#
_entry.id   AF-A0A1I0MHK7-F1
#
_cell.length_a   1.000
_cell.length_b   1.000
_cell.length_c   1.000
_cell.angle_alpha   90.00
_cell.angle_beta   90.00
_cell.angle_gamma   90.00
#
_symmetry.space_group_name_H-M   'P 1'
#
loop_
_entity.id
_entity.type
_entity.pdbx_description
1 polymer ?
#
loop_
_entity_poly.entity_id
_entity_poly.type
_entity_poly.pdbx_seq_one_letter_code
_entity_poly.pdbx_strand_id
1 'polypeptide(L)'
;MNVRHFLSASLLALSALSAGCASSGLQARDELPYADCMRADQINRWAVVDGSTFAVANGPNYYRIRTTTDCPRADLGGGIRFRQSNSDKAVSGPDIRMCGGINEQIVRRDDPPCQIKSIEKVDKGSFDKMLDAAQSKGSGAGPTGAVP
;
A
#
# COMPACT_ATOMS: atom_id res chain seq x y z
N MET A 1 -45.48 -11.69 -61.72
CA MET A 1 -46.59 -10.91 -61.10
C MET A 1 -46.36 -10.88 -59.60
N ASN A 2 -46.52 -9.68 -59.02
CA ASN A 2 -46.47 -9.35 -57.58
C ASN A 2 -47.32 -10.35 -56.74
N VAL A 3 -47.04 -10.60 -55.46
CA VAL A 3 -47.38 -9.72 -54.33
C VAL A 3 -46.69 -10.19 -53.04
N ARG A 4 -46.29 -9.20 -52.25
CA ARG A 4 -45.72 -9.23 -50.90
C ARG A 4 -46.77 -9.62 -49.86
N HIS A 5 -46.43 -10.48 -48.89
CA HIS A 5 -47.02 -10.40 -47.54
C HIS A 5 -45.96 -10.72 -46.48
N PHE A 6 -45.43 -9.66 -45.87
CA PHE A 6 -44.69 -9.70 -44.62
C PHE A 6 -45.67 -10.02 -43.49
N LEU A 7 -45.43 -11.08 -42.72
CA LEU A 7 -46.08 -11.31 -41.44
C LEU A 7 -45.03 -11.24 -40.34
N SER A 8 -45.10 -10.13 -39.62
CA SER A 8 -44.45 -9.87 -38.34
C SER A 8 -44.87 -10.89 -37.30
N ALA A 9 -43.92 -11.44 -36.57
CA ALA A 9 -44.16 -12.02 -35.25
C ALA A 9 -42.96 -11.72 -34.36
N SER A 10 -43.06 -10.59 -33.66
CA SER A 10 -42.15 -10.17 -32.60
C SER A 10 -42.31 -11.09 -31.39
N LEU A 11 -41.26 -11.84 -31.05
CA LEU A 11 -41.12 -12.45 -29.72
C LEU A 11 -39.99 -11.70 -28.99
N LEU A 12 -40.40 -10.67 -28.25
CA LEU A 12 -39.56 -9.98 -27.27
C LEU A 12 -39.25 -10.96 -26.14
N ALA A 13 -38.09 -11.59 -26.20
CA ALA A 13 -37.50 -12.28 -25.06
C ALA A 13 -37.11 -11.22 -24.00
N LEU A 14 -37.98 -11.06 -22.99
CA LEU A 14 -37.70 -10.29 -21.78
C LEU A 14 -36.54 -10.98 -21.03
N SER A 15 -35.32 -10.58 -21.36
CA SER A 15 -34.15 -10.89 -20.56
C SER A 15 -34.19 -9.97 -19.35
N ALA A 16 -34.66 -10.49 -18.22
CA ALA A 16 -34.54 -9.82 -16.93
C ALA A 16 -33.05 -9.59 -16.65
N LEU A 17 -32.55 -8.40 -16.96
CA LEU A 17 -31.29 -7.91 -16.42
C LEU A 17 -31.53 -7.70 -14.92
N SER A 18 -31.28 -8.75 -14.14
CA SER A 18 -30.93 -8.63 -12.74
C SER A 18 -29.64 -7.81 -12.70
N ALA A 19 -29.79 -6.49 -12.66
CA ALA A 19 -28.73 -5.57 -12.28
C ALA A 19 -28.38 -5.91 -10.82
N GLY A 20 -27.55 -6.94 -10.65
CA GLY A 20 -26.79 -7.13 -9.45
C GLY A 20 -25.90 -5.90 -9.34
N CYS A 21 -26.37 -4.90 -8.59
CA CYS A 21 -25.48 -3.98 -7.92
C CYS A 21 -24.56 -4.85 -7.09
N ALA A 22 -23.43 -5.23 -7.66
CA ALA A 22 -22.26 -5.59 -6.89
C ALA A 22 -21.97 -4.33 -6.07
N SER A 23 -22.51 -4.28 -4.86
CA SER A 23 -21.93 -3.49 -3.80
C SER A 23 -20.51 -4.01 -3.69
N SER A 24 -19.59 -3.39 -4.44
CA SER A 24 -18.20 -3.27 -4.06
C SER A 24 -18.23 -2.58 -2.72
N GLY A 25 -18.53 -3.34 -1.67
CA GLY A 25 -18.44 -2.87 -0.31
C GLY A 25 -17.05 -2.30 -0.21
N LEU A 26 -16.95 -1.01 0.10
CA LEU A 26 -15.71 -0.41 0.52
C LEU A 26 -15.23 -1.29 1.67
N GLN A 27 -14.32 -2.22 1.38
CA GLN A 27 -13.61 -2.93 2.43
C GLN A 27 -12.90 -1.84 3.19
N ALA A 28 -13.34 -1.63 4.44
CA ALA A 28 -12.63 -0.78 5.37
C ALA A 28 -11.18 -1.25 5.36
N ARG A 29 -10.26 -0.37 4.94
CA ARG A 29 -8.84 -0.69 5.03
C ARG A 29 -8.47 -0.67 6.50
N ASP A 30 -7.55 -1.56 6.84
CA ASP A 30 -6.90 -1.57 8.15
C ASP A 30 -5.82 -0.47 8.17
N GLU A 31 -6.26 0.78 8.04
CA GLU A 31 -5.41 1.95 8.19
C GLU A 31 -5.23 2.28 9.68
N LEU A 32 -4.00 2.64 10.06
CA LEU A 32 -3.74 3.08 11.42
C LEU A 32 -4.47 4.39 11.72
N PRO A 33 -4.99 4.57 12.94
CA PRO A 33 -5.41 5.89 13.41
C PRO A 33 -4.26 6.89 13.24
N TYR A 34 -4.59 8.14 12.87
CA TYR A 34 -3.59 9.16 12.54
C TYR A 34 -2.49 9.35 13.61
N ALA A 35 -2.85 9.25 14.89
CA ALA A 35 -1.92 9.36 16.02
C ALA A 35 -0.90 8.21 16.10
N ASP A 36 -1.21 7.07 15.47
CA ASP A 36 -0.41 5.85 15.48
C ASP A 36 0.43 5.68 14.22
N CYS A 37 0.23 6.53 13.21
CA CYS A 37 0.94 6.43 11.94
C CYS A 37 2.46 6.57 12.10
N MET A 38 3.16 5.80 11.29
CA MET A 38 4.62 5.81 11.24
C MET A 38 5.11 7.16 10.71
N ARG A 39 6.06 7.78 11.39
CA ARG A 39 6.72 9.01 10.97
C ARG A 39 7.92 8.67 10.09
N ALA A 40 7.81 8.79 8.77
CA ALA A 40 8.89 8.37 7.86
C ALA A 40 10.21 9.13 8.10
N ASP A 41 10.16 10.33 8.68
CA ASP A 41 11.31 11.15 9.08
C ASP A 41 11.99 10.71 10.39
N GLN A 42 11.36 9.85 11.19
CA GLN A 42 11.87 9.40 12.49
C GLN A 42 12.36 7.95 12.49
N ILE A 43 12.62 7.40 11.30
CA ILE A 43 13.05 6.01 11.15
C ILE A 43 14.47 5.87 11.68
N ASN A 44 14.65 4.98 12.65
CA ASN A 44 15.95 4.73 13.30
C ASN A 44 16.60 3.42 12.83
N ARG A 45 15.80 2.42 12.48
CA ARG A 45 16.24 1.15 11.91
C ARG A 45 15.23 0.65 10.91
N TRP A 46 15.68 -0.11 9.93
CA TRP A 46 14.82 -0.72 8.93
C TRP A 46 15.35 -2.09 8.52
N ALA A 47 14.46 -2.92 8.00
CA ALA A 47 14.76 -4.23 7.46
C ALA A 47 13.86 -4.52 6.25
N VAL A 48 14.44 -5.13 5.22
CA VAL A 48 13.73 -5.83 4.15
C VAL A 48 13.67 -7.29 4.57
N VAL A 49 12.51 -7.74 5.05
CA VAL A 49 12.33 -9.10 5.54
C VAL A 49 12.30 -10.07 4.35
N ASP A 50 11.46 -9.73 3.37
CA ASP A 50 11.35 -10.42 2.09
C ASP A 50 10.96 -9.39 0.99
N GLY A 51 10.60 -9.87 -0.20
CA GLY A 51 10.24 -8.99 -1.32
C GLY A 51 9.04 -8.08 -1.06
N SER A 52 8.12 -8.45 -0.17
CA SER A 52 6.87 -7.73 0.10
C SER A 52 6.71 -7.23 1.54
N THR A 53 7.60 -7.65 2.44
CA THR A 53 7.53 -7.36 3.88
C THR A 53 8.74 -6.56 4.33
N PHE A 54 8.46 -5.45 5.00
CA PHE A 54 9.46 -4.55 5.58
C PHE A 54 9.19 -4.37 7.06
N ALA A 55 10.26 -4.14 7.82
CA ALA A 55 10.18 -3.81 9.23
C ALA A 55 10.85 -2.45 9.47
N VAL A 56 10.23 -1.60 10.28
CA VAL A 56 10.77 -0.27 10.61
C VAL A 56 10.68 -0.03 12.11
N ALA A 57 11.76 0.48 12.69
CA ALA A 57 11.78 1.05 14.03
C ALA A 57 11.72 2.58 13.92
N ASN A 58 10.80 3.18 14.66
CA ASN A 58 10.45 4.59 14.58
C ASN A 58 10.33 5.16 16.01
N GLY A 59 11.45 5.59 16.57
CA GLY A 59 11.55 5.88 18.00
C GLY A 59 11.25 4.63 18.86
N PRO A 60 10.31 4.70 19.82
CA PRO A 60 9.90 3.56 20.65
C PRO A 60 8.94 2.59 19.94
N ASN A 61 8.43 2.96 18.76
CA ASN A 61 7.45 2.19 18.02
C ASN A 61 8.11 1.31 16.97
N TYR A 62 7.49 0.17 16.66
CA TYR A 62 7.94 -0.76 15.65
C TYR A 62 6.78 -1.09 14.71
N TYR A 63 7.10 -1.21 13.43
CA TYR A 63 6.10 -1.38 12.38
C TYR A 63 6.48 -2.52 11.46
N ARG A 64 5.47 -3.28 11.04
CA ARG A 64 5.52 -4.16 9.88
C ARG A 64 4.78 -3.48 8.74
N ILE A 65 5.41 -3.43 7.58
CA ILE A 65 4.85 -2.83 6.37
C ILE A 65 4.77 -3.92 5.32
N ARG A 66 3.61 -4.04 4.68
CA ARG A 66 3.41 -4.99 3.59
C ARG A 66 3.06 -4.25 2.32
N THR A 67 3.62 -4.63 1.19
CA THR A 67 3.25 -4.11 -0.12
C THR A 67 2.24 -5.00 -0.81
N THR A 68 1.56 -4.49 -1.84
CA THR A 68 0.58 -5.26 -2.62
C THR A 68 1.24 -6.28 -3.55
N THR A 69 2.47 -6.00 -3.96
CA THR A 69 3.30 -6.85 -4.83
C THR A 69 4.72 -6.90 -4.29
N ASP A 70 5.54 -7.79 -4.82
CA ASP A 70 6.96 -7.84 -4.50
C ASP A 70 7.72 -6.60 -5.00
N CYS A 71 8.66 -6.16 -4.17
CA CYS A 71 9.42 -4.93 -4.22
C CYS A 71 10.90 -5.21 -4.01
N PRO A 72 11.51 -6.05 -4.87
CA PRO A 72 12.91 -6.41 -4.73
C PRO A 72 13.78 -5.16 -4.81
N ARG A 73 14.91 -5.15 -4.08
CA ARG A 73 15.89 -4.05 -4.11
C ARG A 73 15.31 -2.69 -3.70
N ALA A 74 14.29 -2.67 -2.84
CA ALA A 74 13.71 -1.41 -2.35
C ALA A 74 14.70 -0.60 -1.49
N ASP A 75 15.71 -1.26 -0.95
CA ASP A 75 16.83 -0.69 -0.20
C ASP A 75 17.99 -0.22 -1.10
N LEU A 76 17.86 -0.31 -2.43
CA LEU A 76 18.92 0.10 -3.35
C LEU A 76 19.25 1.59 -3.16
N GLY A 77 20.51 1.83 -2.76
CA GLY A 77 20.98 3.14 -2.32
C GLY A 77 21.19 3.24 -0.81
N GLY A 78 20.96 2.19 -0.03
CA GLY A 78 21.29 2.11 1.39
C GLY A 78 20.16 2.53 2.34
N GLY A 79 18.91 2.49 1.90
CA GLY A 79 17.75 2.88 2.71
C GLY A 79 16.42 2.67 2.01
N ILE A 80 15.34 2.63 2.81
CA ILE A 80 13.97 2.50 2.31
C ILE A 80 13.32 3.89 2.26
N ARG A 81 12.75 4.23 1.11
CA ARG A 81 12.13 5.54 0.87
C ARG A 81 10.62 5.44 0.79
N PHE A 82 9.92 6.36 1.42
CA PHE A 82 8.47 6.37 1.53
C PHE A 82 7.88 7.61 0.87
N ARG A 83 6.79 7.43 0.13
CA ARG A 83 5.97 8.52 -0.42
C ARG A 83 4.57 8.41 0.12
N GLN A 84 4.08 9.50 0.71
CA GLN A 84 2.69 9.62 1.17
C GLN A 84 1.70 9.67 0.02
N SER A 85 0.43 9.41 0.35
CA SER A 85 -0.66 9.76 -0.55
C SER A 85 -0.81 11.28 -0.67
N ASN A 86 -1.38 11.74 -1.78
CA ASN A 86 -1.70 13.17 -1.94
C ASN A 86 -2.75 13.64 -0.92
N SER A 87 -3.64 12.75 -0.50
CA SER A 87 -4.66 13.04 0.52
C SER A 87 -4.01 13.31 1.87
N ASP A 88 -3.06 12.45 2.28
CA ASP A 88 -2.36 12.61 3.56
C ASP A 88 -1.47 13.83 3.54
N LYS A 89 -0.78 14.09 2.43
CA LYS A 89 0.03 15.29 2.23
C LYS A 89 -0.77 16.59 2.42
N ALA A 90 -2.03 16.60 2.01
CA ALA A 90 -2.92 17.75 2.19
C ALA A 90 -3.32 17.98 3.66
N VAL A 91 -3.33 16.93 4.49
CA VAL A 91 -3.73 16.98 5.90
C VAL A 91 -2.53 17.15 6.84
N SER A 92 -1.42 16.47 6.56
CA SER A 92 -0.27 16.38 7.47
C SER A 92 0.80 17.45 7.24
N GLY A 93 0.72 18.22 6.16
CA GLY A 93 1.66 19.30 5.86
C GLY A 93 3.10 18.76 5.69
N PRO A 94 4.09 19.29 6.43
CA PRO A 94 5.48 18.82 6.33
C PRO A 94 5.75 17.48 7.03
N ASP A 95 4.83 17.01 7.89
CA ASP A 95 4.99 15.74 8.60
C ASP A 95 4.64 14.58 7.67
N ILE A 96 5.63 13.78 7.29
CA ILE A 96 5.42 12.63 6.41
C ILE A 96 5.04 11.40 7.26
N ARG A 97 3.75 11.33 7.61
CA ARG A 97 3.09 10.19 8.29
C ARG A 97 2.59 9.15 7.29
N MET A 98 2.86 7.89 7.58
CA MET A 98 2.44 6.73 6.81
C MET A 98 1.49 5.88 7.67
N CYS A 99 0.25 5.74 7.23
CA CYS A 99 -0.83 5.11 7.97
C CYS A 99 -1.25 3.74 7.42
N GLY A 100 -0.74 3.34 6.24
CA GLY A 100 -1.24 2.19 5.48
C GLY A 100 -2.40 2.55 4.55
N GLY A 101 -2.56 3.85 4.26
CA GLY A 101 -3.63 4.42 3.45
C GLY A 101 -3.48 4.13 1.94
N ILE A 102 -4.48 4.59 1.18
CA ILE A 102 -4.50 4.42 -0.28
C ILE A 102 -3.42 5.30 -0.91
N ASN A 103 -2.69 4.78 -1.90
CA ASN A 103 -1.63 5.48 -2.64
C ASN A 103 -0.38 5.87 -1.83
N GLU A 104 -0.21 5.31 -0.63
CA GLU A 104 1.08 5.31 0.06
C GLU A 104 2.05 4.32 -0.60
N GLN A 105 3.32 4.69 -0.74
CA GLN A 105 4.26 3.93 -1.55
C GLN A 105 5.64 3.79 -0.91
N ILE A 106 6.30 2.68 -1.24
CA ILE A 106 7.75 2.53 -1.11
C ILE A 106 8.39 2.90 -2.45
N VAL A 107 9.24 3.92 -2.44
CA VAL A 107 9.93 4.43 -3.62
C VAL A 107 11.24 3.69 -3.83
N ARG A 108 11.45 3.26 -5.07
CA ARG A 108 12.63 2.53 -5.51
C ARG A 108 13.46 3.42 -6.42
N ARG A 109 14.78 3.19 -6.46
CA ARG A 109 15.72 4.05 -7.20
C ARG A 109 15.54 3.94 -8.71
N ASP A 110 15.53 2.72 -9.21
CA ASP A 110 15.62 2.41 -10.64
C ASP A 110 14.40 1.63 -11.16
N ASP A 111 13.38 1.45 -10.32
CA ASP A 111 12.19 0.65 -10.59
C ASP A 111 10.92 1.40 -10.15
N PRO A 112 9.73 1.01 -10.64
CA PRO A 112 8.47 1.61 -10.21
C PRO A 112 8.26 1.53 -8.69
N PRO A 113 7.60 2.54 -8.08
CA PRO A 113 7.27 2.50 -6.67
C PRO A 113 6.27 1.37 -6.38
N CYS A 114 6.35 0.86 -5.17
CA CYS A 114 5.49 -0.20 -4.70
C CYS A 114 4.37 0.34 -3.83
N GLN A 115 3.14 -0.09 -4.10
CA GLN A 115 1.99 0.29 -3.29
C GLN A 115 2.05 -0.42 -1.93
N ILE A 116 1.93 0.38 -0.87
CA ILE A 116 1.76 -0.15 0.49
C ILE A 116 0.34 -0.71 0.59
N LYS A 117 0.27 -1.93 1.11
CA LYS A 117 -0.98 -2.65 1.40
C LYS A 117 -1.46 -2.37 2.81
N SER A 118 -0.57 -2.50 3.80
CA SER A 118 -0.83 -2.25 5.22
C SER A 118 0.42 -1.79 5.96
N ILE A 119 0.20 -1.04 7.04
CA ILE A 119 1.19 -0.70 8.06
C ILE A 119 0.59 -1.10 9.40
N GLU A 120 1.31 -1.94 10.14
CA GLU A 120 0.82 -2.49 11.41
C GLU A 120 1.86 -2.22 12.50
N LYS A 121 1.42 -1.76 13.67
CA LYS A 121 2.27 -1.72 14.85
C LYS A 121 2.58 -3.15 15.31
N VAL A 122 3.82 -3.39 15.68
CA VAL A 122 4.30 -4.65 16.26
C VAL A 122 5.06 -4.38 17.54
N ASP A 123 5.17 -5.39 18.40
CA ASP A 123 6.04 -5.32 19.56
C ASP A 123 7.52 -5.45 19.18
N LYS A 124 8.40 -5.03 20.09
CA LYS A 124 9.86 -5.07 19.89
C LYS A 124 10.37 -6.48 19.58
N GLY A 125 9.84 -7.52 20.24
CA GLY A 125 10.29 -8.89 20.04
C GLY A 125 9.93 -9.41 18.65
N SER A 126 8.73 -9.08 18.16
CA SER A 126 8.33 -9.34 16.78
C SER A 126 9.21 -8.61 15.76
N PHE A 127 9.54 -7.34 16.04
CA PHE A 127 10.47 -6.58 15.20
C PHE A 127 11.87 -7.20 15.17
N ASP A 128 12.43 -7.55 16.33
CA ASP A 128 13.77 -8.13 16.40
C ASP A 128 13.84 -9.47 15.64
N LYS A 129 12.80 -10.32 15.73
CA LYS A 129 12.70 -11.54 14.92
C LYS A 129 12.72 -11.26 13.41
N MET A 130 11.99 -10.23 12.96
CA MET A 130 12.02 -9.82 11.55
C MET A 130 13.40 -9.29 11.15
N LEU A 131 14.06 -8.56 12.04
CA LEU A 131 15.41 -8.04 11.81
C LEU A 131 16.46 -9.15 11.70
N ASP A 132 16.30 -10.23 12.44
CA ASP A 132 17.20 -11.40 12.39
C ASP A 132 16.99 -12.22 11.11
N ALA A 133 15.74 -12.34 10.65
CA ALA A 133 15.39 -13.03 9.43
C ALA A 133 15.56 -12.20 8.14
N ALA A 134 15.90 -10.91 8.26
CA ALA A 134 15.87 -9.99 7.14
C ALA A 134 16.97 -10.27 6.11
N GLN A 135 16.60 -10.17 4.83
CA GLN A 135 17.54 -10.24 3.69
C GLN A 135 18.48 -9.03 3.67
N SER A 136 17.99 -7.86 4.08
CA SER A 136 18.76 -6.63 4.18
C SER A 136 18.26 -5.81 5.36
N LYS A 137 19.15 -5.06 6.00
CA LYS A 137 18.82 -4.19 7.13
C LYS A 137 19.80 -3.03 7.24
N GLY A 138 19.36 -1.95 7.86
CA GLY A 138 20.18 -0.76 8.06
C GLY A 138 19.68 0.13 9.17
N SER A 139 20.40 1.23 9.38
CA SER A 139 20.02 2.30 10.29
C SER A 139 19.31 3.43 9.55
N GLY A 140 18.67 4.30 10.33
CA GLY A 140 18.07 5.55 9.85
C GLY A 140 19.07 6.60 9.38
N ALA A 141 20.38 6.38 9.58
CA ALA A 141 21.43 7.33 9.19
C ALA A 141 21.70 7.36 7.67
N GLY A 142 21.15 6.41 6.91
CA GLY A 142 21.22 6.37 5.44
C GLY A 142 20.09 7.19 4.77
N PRO A 143 19.93 7.09 3.43
CA PRO A 143 18.85 7.75 2.68
C PRO A 143 17.49 7.05 2.90
N THR A 144 17.14 6.83 4.16
CA THR A 144 15.89 6.23 4.61
C THR A 144 14.92 7.35 4.99
N GLY A 145 13.65 7.12 4.72
CA GLY A 145 12.58 8.00 5.17
C GLY A 145 11.81 8.60 4.02
N ALA A 146 11.36 9.82 4.22
CA ALA A 146 10.38 10.42 3.33
C ALA A 146 10.97 10.99 2.04
N VAL A 147 10.24 10.87 0.93
CA VAL A 147 10.50 11.58 -0.33
C VAL A 147 9.29 12.41 -0.77
N PRO A 148 9.50 13.51 -1.52
CA PRO A 148 8.44 14.42 -1.94
C PRO A 148 7.29 13.81 -2.77
#